data_AF-A0A2V9TR39-F1
#
_entry.id   AF-A0A2V9TR39-F1
#
_cell.length_a   1.000
_cell.length_b   1.000
_cell.length_c   1.000
_cell.angle_alpha   90.00
_cell.angle_beta   90.00
_cell.angle_gamma   90.00
#
_symmetry.space_group_name_H-M   'P 1'
#
loop_
_entity.id
_entity.type
_entity.pdbx_description
1 polymer ?
#
loop_
_entity_poly.entity_id
_entity_poly.type
_entity_poly.pdbx_seq_one_letter_code
_entity_poly.pdbx_strand_id
1 'polypeptide(L)'
;MFHSDSTGPMGQQKTVAVMGYDPKEKVYTYDGFTTSGERNKATGTVSGNAWVWTFSGEEQGKSFKGRFNLTEDSPTSYSFSEEMSSDGGPWTKLEEGKATKVK
;
A
#
# COMPACT_ATOMS: atom_id res chain seq x y z
N MET A 1 -1.66 13.63 -7.35
CA MET A 1 -1.95 13.79 -5.92
C MET A 1 -3.28 13.12 -5.65
N PHE A 2 -3.31 12.20 -4.70
CA PHE A 2 -4.45 11.36 -4.35
C PHE A 2 -4.99 11.81 -2.99
N HIS A 3 -6.31 11.72 -2.82
CA HIS A 3 -6.99 11.97 -1.56
C HIS A 3 -7.86 10.76 -1.25
N SER A 4 -7.86 10.33 0.01
CA SER A 4 -8.76 9.30 0.49
C SER A 4 -9.25 9.60 1.91
N ASP A 5 -10.45 9.14 2.20
CA ASP A 5 -11.06 9.15 3.52
C ASP A 5 -11.22 7.69 3.99
N SER A 6 -10.85 7.40 5.23
CA SER A 6 -11.04 6.09 5.85
C SER A 6 -11.58 6.25 7.27
N THR A 7 -12.25 5.21 7.77
CA THR A 7 -12.67 5.13 9.18
C THR A 7 -12.07 3.87 9.76
N GLY A 8 -11.24 4.02 10.79
CA GLY A 8 -10.62 2.91 11.51
C GLY A 8 -10.93 2.95 13.02
N PRO A 9 -10.33 2.06 13.82
CA PRO A 9 -10.50 2.04 15.28
C PRO A 9 -10.14 3.37 15.95
N MET A 10 -9.25 4.16 15.34
CA MET A 10 -8.81 5.48 15.80
C MET A 10 -9.71 6.63 15.31
N GLY A 11 -10.82 6.33 14.63
CA GLY A 11 -11.75 7.32 14.09
C GLY A 11 -11.56 7.61 12.60
N GLN A 12 -12.06 8.76 12.15
CA GLN A 12 -11.92 9.21 10.77
C GLN A 12 -10.49 9.66 10.47
N GLN A 13 -9.97 9.25 9.33
CA GLN A 13 -8.65 9.60 8.86
C GLN A 13 -8.73 10.08 7.41
N LYS A 14 -8.05 11.20 7.11
CA LYS A 14 -7.85 11.65 5.73
C LYS A 14 -6.41 11.38 5.35
N THR A 15 -6.20 10.94 4.12
CA THR A 15 -4.86 10.71 3.56
C THR A 15 -4.67 11.56 2.33
N VAL A 16 -3.50 12.16 2.22
CA VAL A 16 -3.01 12.78 0.99
C VAL A 16 -1.77 12.04 0.54
N ALA A 17 -1.71 11.68 -0.73
CA ALA A 17 -0.57 10.93 -1.26
C ALA A 17 -0.11 11.45 -2.62
N VAL A 18 1.18 11.22 -2.89
CA VAL A 18 1.80 11.48 -4.19
C VAL A 18 2.46 10.20 -4.66
N MET A 19 2.31 9.92 -5.97
CA MET A 19 3.01 8.84 -6.63
C MET A 19 3.92 9.44 -7.69
N GLY A 20 5.13 8.91 -7.78
CA GLY A 20 6.12 9.26 -8.79
C GLY A 20 6.71 8.00 -9.45
N TYR A 21 7.63 8.21 -10.37
CA TYR A 21 8.44 7.15 -10.95
C TYR A 21 9.91 7.53 -10.83
N ASP A 22 10.72 6.63 -10.26
CA ASP A 22 12.17 6.74 -10.22
C ASP A 22 12.76 6.00 -11.44
N PRO A 23 13.30 6.71 -12.44
CA PRO A 23 13.84 6.07 -13.65
C PRO A 23 15.17 5.34 -13.41
N LYS A 24 15.89 5.64 -12.32
CA LYS A 24 17.16 4.99 -11.99
C LYS A 24 16.90 3.60 -11.41
N GLU A 25 16.06 3.55 -10.39
CA GLU A 25 15.70 2.29 -9.72
C GLU A 25 14.58 1.54 -10.47
N LYS A 26 13.96 2.19 -11.46
CA LYS A 26 12.87 1.66 -12.32
C LYS A 26 11.63 1.24 -11.52
N VAL A 27 11.34 1.95 -10.44
CA VAL A 27 10.20 1.70 -9.55
C VAL A 27 9.29 2.91 -9.47
N TYR A 28 8.01 2.66 -9.23
CA TYR A 28 7.10 3.70 -8.76
C TYR A 28 7.37 3.99 -7.29
N THR A 29 7.18 5.25 -6.88
CA THR A 29 7.30 5.67 -5.49
C THR A 29 5.94 6.15 -5.01
N TYR A 30 5.61 5.86 -3.76
CA TYR A 30 4.42 6.34 -3.08
C TYR A 30 4.82 6.99 -1.76
N ASP A 31 4.29 8.18 -1.49
CA ASP A 31 4.45 8.89 -0.23
C ASP A 31 3.10 9.46 0.20
N GLY A 32 2.57 8.96 1.31
CA GLY A 32 1.27 9.30 1.84
C GLY A 32 1.37 9.86 3.25
N PHE A 33 0.55 10.86 3.56
CA PHE A 33 0.46 11.49 4.87
C PHE A 33 -0.98 11.46 5.36
N THR A 34 -1.15 11.12 6.63
CA THR A 34 -2.46 10.98 7.25
C THR A 34 -2.72 12.13 8.24
N THR A 35 -3.98 12.39 8.57
CA THR A 35 -4.36 13.39 9.59
C THR A 35 -3.88 13.05 11.00
N SER A 36 -3.49 11.80 11.28
CA SER A 36 -2.85 11.40 12.55
C SER A 36 -1.35 11.76 12.60
N GLY A 37 -0.78 12.26 11.50
CA GLY A 37 0.64 12.59 11.38
C GLY A 37 1.52 11.44 10.90
N GLU A 38 0.93 10.29 10.56
CA GLU A 38 1.68 9.15 10.02
C GLU A 38 2.10 9.40 8.57
N ARG A 39 3.26 8.87 8.21
CA ARG A 39 3.79 8.91 6.85
C ARG A 39 4.03 7.49 6.34
N ASN A 40 3.38 7.15 5.24
CA ASN A 40 3.49 5.85 4.60
C ASN A 40 4.30 5.96 3.32
N LYS A 41 5.37 5.17 3.21
CA LYS A 41 6.20 5.08 2.00
C LYS A 41 6.16 3.69 1.43
N ALA A 42 6.03 3.60 0.11
CA ALA A 42 6.14 2.34 -0.59
C ALA A 42 6.85 2.52 -1.95
N THR A 43 7.44 1.45 -2.43
CA THR A 43 7.92 1.34 -3.82
C THR A 43 7.13 0.29 -4.56
N GLY A 44 6.76 0.58 -5.80
CA GLY A 44 5.89 -0.26 -6.61
C GLY A 44 6.57 -0.72 -7.88
N THR A 45 6.37 -1.99 -8.24
CA THR A 45 6.65 -2.51 -9.58
C THR A 45 5.37 -2.95 -10.23
N VAL A 46 5.26 -2.77 -11.55
CA VAL A 46 4.13 -3.23 -12.35
C VAL A 46 4.61 -4.18 -13.43
N SER A 47 3.87 -5.26 -13.65
CA SER A 47 4.10 -6.22 -14.73
C SER A 47 2.76 -6.67 -15.29
N GLY A 48 2.44 -6.28 -16.52
CA GLY A 48 1.13 -6.51 -17.11
C GLY A 48 0.04 -5.80 -16.32
N ASN A 49 -0.89 -6.57 -15.77
CA ASN A 49 -2.00 -6.09 -14.93
C ASN A 49 -1.73 -6.25 -13.42
N ALA A 50 -0.53 -6.66 -13.02
CA ALA A 50 -0.18 -6.90 -11.62
C ALA A 50 0.78 -5.83 -11.08
N TRP A 51 0.43 -5.28 -9.91
CA TRP A 51 1.24 -4.36 -9.12
C TRP A 51 1.69 -5.05 -7.85
N VAL A 52 2.95 -4.81 -7.48
CA VAL A 52 3.50 -5.21 -6.18
C VAL A 52 4.09 -3.96 -5.54
N TRP A 53 3.50 -3.54 -4.43
CA TRP A 53 4.01 -2.46 -3.59
C TRP A 53 4.70 -3.03 -2.37
N THR A 54 5.91 -2.58 -2.07
CA THR A 54 6.66 -2.99 -0.88
C THR A 54 6.89 -1.80 0.02
N PHE A 55 6.76 -2.02 1.31
CA PHE A 55 6.98 -1.02 2.34
C PHE A 55 7.61 -1.67 3.57
N SER A 56 8.20 -0.87 4.43
CA SER A 56 8.85 -1.35 5.65
C SER A 56 8.86 -0.25 6.70
N GLY A 57 8.90 -0.65 7.95
CA GLY A 57 8.97 0.27 9.06
C GLY A 57 9.38 -0.42 10.35
N GLU A 58 9.20 0.29 11.44
CA GLU A 58 9.34 -0.21 12.78
C GLU A 58 8.06 0.11 13.54
N GLU A 59 7.51 -0.89 14.22
CA GLU A 59 6.34 -0.74 15.09
C GLU A 59 6.66 -1.37 16.43
N GLN A 60 6.48 -0.61 17.52
CA GLN A 60 6.75 -1.07 18.90
C GLN A 60 8.17 -1.68 19.08
N GLY A 61 9.17 -1.13 18.39
CA GLY A 61 10.55 -1.61 18.44
C GLY A 61 10.84 -2.87 17.62
N LYS A 62 9.87 -3.35 16.83
CA LYS A 62 10.03 -4.49 15.92
C LYS A 62 10.02 -4.02 14.48
N SER A 63 10.96 -4.52 13.70
CA SER A 63 11.02 -4.23 12.28
C SER A 63 9.92 -5.00 11.55
N PHE A 64 9.33 -4.41 10.52
CA PHE A 64 8.42 -5.13 9.64
C PHE A 64 8.68 -4.81 8.17
N LYS A 65 8.33 -5.77 7.32
CA LYS A 65 8.22 -5.61 5.88
C LYS A 65 6.81 -5.96 5.47
N GLY A 66 6.21 -5.11 4.65
CA GLY A 66 4.90 -5.33 4.05
C GLY A 66 5.00 -5.43 2.54
N ARG A 67 4.09 -6.20 1.95
CA ARG A 67 3.83 -6.16 0.52
C ARG A 67 2.32 -6.12 0.27
N PHE A 68 1.94 -5.26 -0.65
CA PHE A 68 0.57 -5.13 -1.14
C PHE A 68 0.55 -5.53 -2.62
N ASN A 69 -0.08 -6.65 -2.91
CA ASN A 69 -0.26 -7.16 -4.26
C ASN A 69 -1.61 -6.68 -4.79
N LEU A 70 -1.64 -6.13 -5.99
CA LEU A 70 -2.86 -5.72 -6.65
C LEU A 70 -2.88 -6.29 -8.07
N THR A 71 -4.02 -6.84 -8.48
CA THR A 71 -4.26 -7.31 -9.84
C THR A 71 -5.46 -6.57 -10.42
N GLU A 72 -5.28 -5.91 -11.55
CA GLU A 72 -6.35 -5.30 -12.31
C GLU A 72 -7.11 -6.42 -13.07
N ASP A 73 -8.29 -6.79 -12.58
CA ASP A 73 -9.13 -7.82 -13.21
C ASP A 73 -9.86 -7.26 -14.44
N SER A 74 -10.18 -5.97 -14.40
CA SER A 74 -10.86 -5.22 -15.47
C SER A 74 -10.59 -3.72 -15.30
N PRO A 75 -10.97 -2.86 -16.28
CA PRO A 75 -10.84 -1.41 -16.15
C PRO A 75 -11.58 -0.79 -14.94
N THR A 76 -12.47 -1.53 -14.28
CA THR A 76 -13.27 -1.06 -13.15
C THR A 76 -13.20 -1.95 -11.91
N SER A 77 -12.35 -2.98 -11.89
CA SER A 77 -12.22 -3.87 -10.71
C SER A 77 -10.81 -4.37 -10.52
N TYR A 78 -10.41 -4.51 -9.27
CA TYR A 78 -9.12 -5.07 -8.88
C TYR A 78 -9.26 -5.98 -7.67
N SER A 79 -8.47 -7.05 -7.66
CA SER A 79 -8.23 -7.89 -6.50
C SER A 79 -6.93 -7.48 -5.83
N PHE A 80 -6.88 -7.58 -4.50
CA PHE A 80 -5.69 -7.22 -3.74
C PHE A 80 -5.45 -8.17 -2.57
N SER A 81 -4.20 -8.22 -2.12
CA SER A 81 -3.80 -8.86 -0.87
C SER A 81 -2.69 -8.08 -0.19
N GLU A 82 -2.70 -8.09 1.13
CA GLU A 82 -1.65 -7.51 1.95
C GLU A 82 -1.02 -8.59 2.82
N GLU A 83 0.29 -8.63 2.83
CA GLU A 83 1.08 -9.56 3.63
C GLU A 83 2.17 -8.81 4.38
N MET A 84 2.48 -9.25 5.60
CA MET A 84 3.51 -8.67 6.44
C MET A 84 4.42 -9.75 7.03
N SER A 85 5.69 -9.42 7.18
CA SER A 85 6.71 -10.19 7.88
C SER A 85 7.29 -9.31 8.98
N SER A 86 7.21 -9.77 10.23
CA SER A 86 7.78 -9.09 11.39
C SER A 86 9.12 -9.73 11.77
N ASP A 87 10.13 -8.90 12.03
CA ASP A 87 11.49 -9.30 12.40
C ASP A 87 12.11 -10.40 11.51
N GLY A 88 11.80 -10.37 10.22
CA GLY A 88 12.28 -11.34 9.23
C GLY A 88 11.64 -12.73 9.35
N GLY A 89 10.56 -12.86 10.13
CA GLY A 89 9.75 -14.07 10.23
C GLY A 89 8.97 -14.41 8.95
N PRO A 90 8.13 -15.46 8.98
CA PRO A 90 7.32 -15.83 7.83
C PRO A 90 6.35 -14.71 7.43
N TRP A 91 6.04 -14.65 6.13
CA TRP A 91 4.99 -13.78 5.63
C TRP A 91 3.62 -14.26 6.11
N THR A 92 2.86 -13.34 6.69
CA THR A 92 1.49 -13.57 7.13
C THR A 92 0.56 -12.71 6.29
N LYS A 93 -0.49 -13.32 5.71
CA LYS A 93 -1.54 -12.58 5.03
C LYS A 93 -2.39 -11.84 6.06
N LEU A 94 -2.47 -10.52 5.92
CA LEU A 94 -3.27 -9.64 6.77
C LEU A 94 -4.66 -9.45 6.19
N GLU A 95 -4.74 -9.20 4.89
CA GLU A 95 -5.99 -8.92 4.20
C GLU A 95 -5.97 -9.49 2.78
N GLU A 96 -7.13 -9.86 2.27
CA GLU A 96 -7.39 -10.01 0.85
C GLU A 96 -8.77 -9.50 0.52
N GLY A 97 -8.92 -8.96 -0.68
CA GLY A 97 -10.17 -8.33 -1.07
C GLY A 97 -10.30 -8.11 -2.56
N LYS A 98 -11.47 -7.59 -2.92
CA LYS A 98 -11.77 -7.11 -4.25
C LYS A 98 -12.45 -5.75 -4.11
N ALA A 99 -12.04 -4.82 -4.95
CA ALA A 99 -12.66 -3.51 -5.00
C ALA A 99 -13.05 -3.16 -6.43
N THR A 100 -14.12 -2.38 -6.52
CA THR A 100 -14.71 -1.94 -7.77
C THR A 100 -14.79 -0.43 -7.78
N LYS A 101 -14.47 0.19 -8.91
CA LYS A 101 -14.58 1.62 -9.10
C LYS A 101 -16.05 2.04 -8.93
N VAL A 102 -16.31 2.91 -7.95
CA VAL A 102 -17.61 3.55 -7.76
C VAL A 102 -17.66 4.80 -8.65
N LYS A 103 -18.86 5.10 -9.16
CA LYS A 103 -19.12 6.19 -10.11
C LYS A 103 -18.95 7.57 -9.49
#